data_AF-A0A7S2IPW6-F1
#
_entry.id   AF-A0A7S2IPW6-F1
#
_cell.length_a   1.000
_cell.length_b   1.000
_cell.length_c   1.000
_cell.angle_alpha   90.00
_cell.angle_beta   90.00
_cell.angle_gamma   90.00
#
_symmetry.space_group_name_H-M   'P 1'
#
loop_
_entity.id
_entity.type
_entity.pdbx_description
1 polymer ?
#
loop_
_entity_poly.entity_id
_entity_poly.type
_entity_poly.pdbx_seq_one_letter_code
_entity_poly.pdbx_strand_id
1 'polypeptide(L)'
;IERVRLAPLCFSAQYIAEMWSVDKIMKVLVVINYGGLHIYRLGASPTLLSTFDFHTLVSWQSMNDMLIINIIYAAKGDVNKRREKLRFLTRESVQMRNLLSKYAEAVLADIVKKMKEREAMRGQNGDDEEEDED
;
A
#
# COMPACT_ATOMS: atom_id res chain seq x y z
N ILE A 1 16.08 -15.87 8.20
CA ILE A 1 16.26 -15.29 6.84
C ILE A 1 14.96 -14.66 6.35
N GLU A 2 13.83 -15.36 6.42
CA GLU A 2 12.51 -14.86 5.97
C GLU A 2 12.06 -13.58 6.70
N ARG A 3 12.19 -13.54 8.04
CA ARG A 3 11.89 -12.34 8.85
C ARG A 3 12.68 -11.10 8.43
N VAL A 4 13.90 -11.27 7.92
CA VAL A 4 14.74 -10.15 7.42
C VAL A 4 14.23 -9.71 6.05
N ARG A 5 13.93 -10.66 5.14
CA ARG A 5 13.40 -10.35 3.80
C ARG A 5 12.04 -9.66 3.85
N LEU A 6 11.26 -9.90 4.91
CA LEU A 6 9.96 -9.29 5.14
C LEU A 6 10.03 -7.93 5.85
N ALA A 7 11.23 -7.48 6.25
CA ALA A 7 11.38 -6.18 6.88
C ALA A 7 11.10 -5.06 5.87
N PRO A 8 10.39 -3.97 6.23
CA PRO A 8 10.00 -2.92 5.30
C PRO A 8 11.16 -2.24 4.56
N LEU A 9 12.37 -2.25 5.13
CA LEU A 9 13.55 -1.67 4.52
C LEU A 9 14.18 -2.58 3.44
N CYS A 10 13.89 -3.88 3.43
CA CYS A 10 14.41 -4.78 2.42
C CYS A 10 13.67 -4.63 1.09
N PHE A 11 14.43 -4.70 -0.02
CA PHE A 11 13.89 -4.59 -1.38
C PHE A 11 12.98 -3.37 -1.57
N SER A 12 13.40 -2.24 -1.01
CA SER A 12 12.62 -1.01 -0.96
C SER A 12 13.31 0.13 -1.70
N ALA A 13 12.53 1.05 -2.24
CA ALA A 13 13.01 2.34 -2.68
C ALA A 13 12.84 3.35 -1.53
N GLN A 14 13.85 4.18 -1.32
CA GLN A 14 13.91 5.10 -0.20
C GLN A 14 14.08 6.53 -0.71
N TYR A 15 13.26 7.45 -0.19
CA TYR A 15 13.21 8.84 -0.61
C TYR A 15 13.19 9.74 0.61
N ILE A 16 13.93 10.84 0.57
CA ILE A 16 13.85 11.88 1.59
C ILE A 16 12.82 12.91 1.12
N ALA A 17 11.84 13.22 1.96
CA ALA A 17 10.79 14.19 1.63
C ALA A 17 10.40 15.03 2.84
N GLU A 18 9.82 16.19 2.60
CA GLU A 18 9.17 16.99 3.63
C GLU A 18 7.68 16.67 3.66
N MET A 19 7.22 16.05 4.74
CA MET A 19 5.82 15.71 4.94
C MET A 19 5.09 16.82 5.67
N TRP A 20 3.94 17.22 5.15
CA TRP A 20 3.06 18.19 5.80
C TRP A 20 2.10 17.47 6.72
N SER A 21 2.23 17.70 8.02
CA SER A 21 1.19 17.35 9.03
C SER A 21 0.36 18.58 9.35
N VAL A 22 -0.76 18.40 10.08
CA VAL A 22 -1.68 19.49 10.45
C VAL A 22 -0.94 20.64 11.16
N ASP A 23 0.03 20.32 12.02
CA ASP A 23 0.66 21.30 12.91
C ASP A 23 2.10 21.68 12.50
N LYS A 24 2.72 20.94 11.58
CA LYS A 24 4.13 21.11 11.21
C LYS A 24 4.54 20.41 9.92
N ILE A 25 5.59 20.95 9.30
CA ILE A 25 6.34 20.29 8.23
C ILE A 25 7.48 19.50 8.87
N MET A 26 7.66 18.24 8.47
CA MET A 26 8.72 17.38 8.99
C MET A 26 9.46 16.64 7.88
N LYS A 27 10.79 16.61 7.98
CA LYS A 27 11.62 15.80 7.09
C LYS A 27 11.53 14.33 7.48
N VAL A 28 11.15 13.49 6.54
CA VAL A 28 10.92 12.05 6.74
C VAL A 28 11.67 11.23 5.70
N LEU A 29 11.89 9.96 6.03
CA LEU A 29 12.28 8.94 5.07
C LEU A 29 11.02 8.20 4.64
N VAL A 30 10.69 8.31 3.35
CA VAL A 30 9.59 7.59 2.72
C VAL A 30 10.16 6.34 2.07
N VAL A 31 9.57 5.20 2.39
CA VAL A 31 10.00 3.89 1.91
C VAL A 31 8.83 3.24 1.17
N ILE A 32 9.06 2.81 -0.06
CA ILE A 32 8.05 2.16 -0.92
C ILE A 32 8.56 0.77 -1.29
N ASN A 33 7.74 -0.25 -1.08
CA ASN A 33 8.05 -1.64 -1.42
C ASN A 33 6.76 -2.41 -1.76
N TYR A 34 6.85 -3.74 -1.87
CA TYR A 34 5.73 -4.63 -2.17
C TYR A 34 4.60 -4.61 -1.11
N GLY A 35 4.92 -4.20 0.13
CA GLY A 35 3.99 -4.08 1.25
C GLY A 35 3.27 -2.73 1.29
N GLY A 36 3.72 -1.72 0.55
CA GLY A 36 3.07 -0.42 0.46
C GLY A 36 4.02 0.74 0.76
N LEU A 37 3.50 1.72 1.50
CA LEU A 37 4.17 2.94 1.88
C LEU A 37 4.51 2.91 3.38
N HIS A 38 5.76 3.17 3.72
CA HIS A 38 6.23 3.29 5.09
C HIS A 38 6.90 4.64 5.30
N ILE A 39 6.62 5.26 6.44
CA ILE A 39 7.15 6.59 6.77
C ILE A 39 7.98 6.47 8.03
N TYR A 40 9.21 6.93 7.96
CA TYR A 40 10.15 6.91 9.06
C TYR A 40 10.54 8.33 9.45
N ARG A 41 10.68 8.56 10.76
CA ARG A 41 11.38 9.74 11.28
C ARG A 41 12.88 9.55 11.02
N LEU A 42 13.51 10.58 10.47
CA LEU A 42 14.96 10.65 10.31
C LEU A 42 15.65 10.84 11.67
N GLY A 43 16.82 10.22 11.83
CA GLY A 43 17.65 10.30 13.03
C GLY A 43 18.81 9.31 12.94
N ALA A 44 19.63 9.23 13.99
CA ALA A 44 20.74 8.26 14.06
C ALA A 44 20.26 6.80 13.89
N SER A 45 19.01 6.53 14.29
CA SER A 45 18.29 5.30 13.98
C SER A 45 16.90 5.66 13.44
N PRO A 46 16.59 5.35 12.16
CA PRO A 46 15.27 5.61 11.59
C PRO A 46 14.16 4.90 12.36
N THR A 47 13.16 5.66 12.80
CA THR A 47 12.03 5.13 13.58
C THR A 47 10.78 5.10 12.72
N LEU A 48 10.13 3.93 12.59
CA LEU A 48 8.89 3.79 11.83
C LEU A 48 7.77 4.60 12.52
N LEU A 49 7.13 5.49 11.76
CA LEU A 49 6.00 6.30 12.22
C LEU A 49 4.67 5.68 11.81
N SER A 50 4.57 5.26 10.55
CA SER A 50 3.33 4.75 9.97
C SER A 50 3.60 3.82 8.79
N THR A 51 2.65 2.92 8.54
CA THR A 51 2.64 2.01 7.40
C THR A 51 1.25 2.01 6.78
N PHE A 52 1.20 2.03 5.46
CA PHE A 52 -0.02 1.99 4.66
C PHE A 52 0.14 0.94 3.57
N ASP A 53 -0.64 -0.12 3.66
CA ASP A 53 -0.66 -1.15 2.63
C ASP A 53 -1.43 -0.69 1.38
N PHE A 54 -1.29 -1.41 0.28
CA PHE A 54 -2.02 -1.09 -0.96
C PHE A 54 -3.54 -1.25 -0.86
N HIS A 55 -4.08 -1.87 0.19
CA HIS A 55 -5.52 -1.93 0.42
C HIS A 55 -6.08 -0.64 1.04
N THR A 56 -5.26 0.07 1.82
CA THR A 56 -5.60 1.36 2.44
C THR A 56 -5.27 2.56 1.54
N LEU A 57 -4.28 2.43 0.66
CA LEU A 57 -3.90 3.45 -0.31
C LEU A 57 -4.89 3.49 -1.48
N VAL A 58 -5.51 4.65 -1.72
CA VAL A 58 -6.59 4.78 -2.72
C VAL A 58 -6.14 5.46 -3.99
N SER A 59 -5.37 6.54 -3.88
CA SER A 59 -4.85 7.24 -5.04
C SER A 59 -3.64 8.08 -4.69
N TRP A 60 -2.81 8.33 -5.69
CA TRP A 60 -1.63 9.19 -5.58
C TRP A 60 -1.50 10.09 -6.81
N GLN A 61 -1.11 11.33 -6.58
CA GLN A 61 -0.94 12.35 -7.62
C GLN A 61 0.39 13.08 -7.40
N SER A 62 1.03 13.48 -8.50
CA SER A 62 2.26 14.27 -8.46
C SER A 62 2.06 15.56 -9.23
N MET A 63 2.44 16.70 -8.64
CA MET A 63 2.40 18.03 -9.26
C MET A 63 3.55 18.90 -8.73
N ASN A 64 4.42 19.40 -9.62
CA ASN A 64 5.48 20.37 -9.30
C ASN A 64 6.25 20.05 -7.99
N ASP A 65 6.81 18.85 -7.89
CA ASP A 65 7.53 18.33 -6.71
C ASP A 65 6.67 17.99 -5.48
N MET A 66 5.34 17.99 -5.60
CA MET A 66 4.46 17.53 -4.54
C MET A 66 3.85 16.19 -4.88
N LEU A 67 4.06 15.18 -4.03
CA LEU A 67 3.32 13.93 -4.02
C LEU A 67 2.17 14.01 -3.02
N ILE A 68 0.96 13.77 -3.49
CA ILE A 68 -0.26 13.73 -2.67
C ILE A 68 -0.78 12.31 -2.67
N ILE A 69 -1.03 11.73 -1.49
CA ILE A 69 -1.53 10.37 -1.33
C ILE A 69 -2.82 10.40 -0.52
N ASN A 70 -3.89 9.82 -1.06
CA ASN A 70 -5.17 9.65 -0.38
C ASN A 70 -5.27 8.25 0.24
N ILE A 71 -5.65 8.22 1.52
CA ILE A 71 -5.70 7.02 2.34
C ILE A 71 -7.13 6.86 2.86
N ILE A 72 -7.63 5.63 2.85
CA ILE A 72 -8.89 5.27 3.49
C ILE A 72 -8.63 4.17 4.51
N TYR A 73 -8.97 4.45 5.76
CA TYR A 73 -9.02 3.45 6.81
C TYR A 73 -10.40 2.81 6.80
N ALA A 74 -10.46 1.54 6.40
CA ALA A 74 -11.63 0.71 6.61
C ALA A 74 -11.41 -0.11 7.88
N ALA A 75 -11.93 0.34 9.02
CA ALA A 75 -12.07 -0.54 10.16
C ALA A 75 -13.17 -1.57 9.83
N LYS A 76 -12.91 -2.86 10.05
CA LYS A 76 -13.93 -3.91 9.86
C LYS A 76 -15.13 -3.60 10.77
N GLY A 77 -16.27 -3.25 10.16
CA GLY A 77 -17.54 -3.04 10.86
C GLY A 77 -17.97 -1.58 11.02
N ASP A 78 -17.13 -0.60 10.69
CA ASP A 78 -17.50 0.82 10.79
C ASP A 78 -18.05 1.40 9.49
N VAL A 79 -19.19 2.08 9.58
CA VAL A 79 -19.80 2.85 8.49
C VAL A 79 -18.97 4.12 8.20
N ASN A 80 -18.20 4.60 9.18
CA ASN A 80 -17.39 5.81 9.09
C ASN A 80 -15.96 5.51 8.62
N LYS A 81 -15.78 5.48 7.30
CA LYS A 81 -14.45 5.42 6.67
C LYS A 81 -13.68 6.72 6.95
N ARG A 82 -12.61 6.67 7.76
CA ARG A 82 -11.72 7.82 7.97
C ARG A 82 -10.87 8.02 6.71
N ARG A 83 -10.85 9.24 6.19
CA ARG A 83 -10.04 9.63 5.04
C ARG A 83 -8.90 10.53 5.48
N GLU A 84 -7.71 10.26 4.97
CA GLU A 84 -6.52 11.06 5.24
C GLU A 84 -5.80 11.39 3.93
N LYS A 85 -5.16 12.56 3.89
CA LYS A 85 -4.38 13.01 2.75
C LYS A 85 -2.99 13.37 3.21
N LEU A 86 -2.01 12.59 2.79
CA LEU A 86 -0.60 12.89 3.00
C LEU A 86 -0.07 13.73 1.86
N ARG A 87 0.82 14.68 2.18
CA ARG A 87 1.50 15.53 1.22
C ARG A 87 2.98 15.50 1.50
N PHE A 88 3.75 15.21 0.46
CA PHE A 88 5.21 15.15 0.50
C PHE A 88 5.77 16.11 -0.53
N LEU A 89 6.65 17.00 -0.11
CA LEU A 89 7.44 17.84 -0.99
C LEU A 89 8.80 17.17 -1.25
N THR A 90 9.07 16.86 -2.51
CA THR A 90 10.19 16.03 -2.98
C THR A 90 10.33 16.14 -4.51
N ARG A 91 11.57 16.27 -5.01
CA ARG A 91 11.84 16.30 -6.47
C ARG A 91 11.58 14.95 -7.14
N GLU A 92 11.50 13.91 -6.33
CA GLU A 92 11.27 12.53 -6.71
C GLU A 92 9.78 12.18 -6.77
N SER A 93 8.87 13.15 -6.61
CA SER A 93 7.41 12.92 -6.53
C SER A 93 6.87 12.09 -7.70
N VAL A 94 7.35 12.33 -8.93
CA VAL A 94 6.96 11.59 -10.12
C VAL A 94 7.46 10.14 -10.08
N GLN A 95 8.69 9.94 -9.61
CA GLN A 95 9.30 8.60 -9.51
C GLN A 95 8.58 7.76 -8.45
N MET A 96 8.32 8.36 -7.30
CA MET A 96 7.54 7.75 -6.21
C MET A 96 6.13 7.37 -6.68
N ARG A 97 5.43 8.29 -7.36
CA ARG A 97 4.11 8.03 -7.96
C ARG A 97 4.15 6.82 -8.90
N ASN A 98 5.12 6.79 -9.81
CA ASN A 98 5.26 5.70 -10.77
C ASN A 98 5.53 4.36 -10.09
N LEU A 99 6.33 4.36 -9.02
CA LEU A 99 6.64 3.15 -8.28
C LEU A 99 5.41 2.62 -7.52
N LEU A 100 4.64 3.51 -6.88
CA LEU A 100 3.36 3.14 -6.26
C LEU A 100 2.40 2.52 -7.27
N SER A 101 2.29 3.09 -8.48
CA SER A 101 1.48 2.53 -9.56
C SER A 101 1.92 1.11 -9.95
N LYS A 102 3.22 0.88 -10.15
CA LYS A 102 3.74 -0.45 -10.53
C LYS A 102 3.43 -1.52 -9.48
N TYR A 103 3.61 -1.21 -8.19
CA TYR A 103 3.28 -2.16 -7.14
C TYR A 103 1.77 -2.38 -7.02
N ALA A 104 0.96 -1.33 -7.16
CA ALA A 104 -0.49 -1.45 -7.12
C ALA A 104 -1.03 -2.31 -8.26
N GLU A 105 -0.50 -2.18 -9.48
CA GLU A 105 -0.83 -3.04 -10.61
C GLU A 105 -0.53 -4.52 -10.31
N ALA A 106 0.64 -4.81 -9.73
CA ALA A 106 1.01 -6.16 -9.33
C ALA A 106 0.08 -6.74 -8.25
N VAL A 107 -0.27 -5.93 -7.23
CA VAL A 107 -1.21 -6.33 -6.17
C VAL A 107 -2.61 -6.57 -6.73
N LEU A 108 -3.08 -5.71 -7.64
CA LEU A 108 -4.38 -5.89 -8.29
C LEU A 108 -4.42 -7.17 -9.13
N ALA A 109 -3.35 -7.47 -9.88
CA ALA A 109 -3.25 -8.71 -10.64
C ALA A 109 -3.32 -9.96 -9.74
N ASP A 110 -2.64 -9.95 -8.59
CA ASP A 110 -2.69 -11.03 -7.60
C ASP A 110 -4.09 -11.19 -6.98
N ILE A 111 -4.77 -10.08 -6.65
CA ILE A 111 -6.14 -10.10 -6.14
C ILE A 111 -7.10 -10.71 -7.16
N VAL A 112 -7.02 -10.28 -8.42
CA VAL A 112 -7.88 -10.80 -9.51
C VAL A 112 -7.62 -12.29 -9.72
N LYS A 113 -6.36 -12.73 -9.70
CA LYS A 113 -6.00 -14.14 -9.81
C LYS A 113 -6.65 -14.96 -8.68
N LYS A 114 -6.50 -14.52 -7.43
CA LYS A 114 -7.10 -15.19 -6.26
C LYS A 114 -8.62 -15.22 -6.29
N MET A 115 -9.27 -14.19 -6.84
CA MET A 115 -10.73 -14.18 -7.02
C MET A 115 -11.16 -15.27 -8.01
N LYS A 116 -10.50 -15.37 -9.17
CA LYS A 116 -10.80 -16.41 -10.17
C LYS A 116 -10.56 -17.82 -9.63
N GLU A 117 -9.47 -18.04 -8.89
CA GLU A 117 -9.18 -19.33 -8.25
C GLU A 117 -10.25 -19.72 -7.24
N ARG A 118 -10.77 -18.77 -6.45
CA ARG A 118 -11.86 -19.00 -5.49
C ARG A 118 -13.19 -19.31 -6.18
N GLU A 119 -13.48 -18.64 -7.29
CA GLU A 119 -14.67 -18.91 -8.10
C GLU A 119 -14.60 -20.31 -8.72
N ALA A 120 -13.44 -20.71 -9.25
CA ALA A 120 -13.24 -22.04 -9.81
C ALA A 120 -13.41 -23.16 -8.76
N MET A 121 -12.86 -22.98 -7.55
CA MET A 121 -13.05 -23.95 -6.45
C MET A 121 -14.50 -24.03 -5.97
N ARG A 122 -15.27 -22.94 -6.06
CA ARG A 122 -16.70 -22.94 -5.72
C ARG A 122 -17.57 -23.61 -6.79
N GLY A 123 -17.17 -23.54 -8.05
CA GLY A 123 -17.84 -24.28 -9.13
C GLY A 123 -17.63 -25.78 -9.01
N GLN A 124 -16.41 -26.22 -8.70
CA GLN A 124 -16.08 -27.65 -8.57
C GLN A 124 -16.79 -28.33 -7.38
N ASN A 125 -16.94 -27.64 -6.25
CA ASN A 125 -17.67 -28.18 -5.10
C ASN A 125 -19.20 -28.23 -5.26
N GLY A 126 -19.75 -27.65 -6.34
CA GLY A 126 -21.19 -27.66 -6.64
C GLY A 126 -21.62 -28.75 -7.62
N ASP A 127 -20.67 -29.34 -8.35
CA ASP A 127 -20.94 -30.35 -9.39
C ASP A 127 -20.70 -31.80 -8.89
N ASP A 128 -20.15 -31.98 -7.68
CA ASP A 128 -19.89 -33.31 -7.07
C ASP A 128 -21.07 -33.83 -6.20
N GLU A 129 -22.19 -33.09 -6.07
CA GLU A 129 -23.37 -33.51 -5.29
C GLU A 129 -24.54 -34.05 -6.14
N GLU A 130 -24.40 -34.19 -7.47
CA GLU A 130 -25.49 -34.66 -8.37
C GLU A 130 -25.27 -36.06 -9.02
N GLU A 131 -24.27 -36.86 -8.61
CA GLU A 131 -24.01 -38.20 -9.20
C GLU A 131 -24.30 -39.41 -8.28
N ASP A 132 -25.18 -39.28 -7.28
CA ASP A 132 -25.63 -40.43 -6.45
C ASP A 132 -27.17 -40.49 -6.29
N GLU A 133 -27.94 -40.39 -7.38
CA GLU A 133 -29.31 -40.96 -7.42
C GLU A 133 -29.56 -41.71 -8.76
N ASP A 134 -29.84 -43.02 -8.58
CA ASP A 134 -30.44 -44.04 -9.48
C ASP A 134 -29.58 -44.85 -10.47
#